data_AF-A0A1X7I611-F1
#
_entry.id   AF-A0A1X7I611-F1
#
_cell.length_a   1.000
_cell.length_b   1.000
_cell.length_c   1.000
_cell.angle_alpha   90.00
_cell.angle_beta   90.00
_cell.angle_gamma   90.00
#
_symmetry.space_group_name_H-M   'P 1'
#
loop_
_entity.id
_entity.type
_entity.pdbx_description
1 polymer ?
#
loop_
_entity_poly.entity_id
_entity_poly.type
_entity_poly.pdbx_seq_one_letter_code
_entity_poly.pdbx_strand_id
1 'polypeptide(L)'
;MLCWRPDALFVMLNPSTADADLDDPTIRRCRRFVRLWGCRGLVVANLYALRSTDPAMLWKVDDPVGPDNDSILFNLARQYGEVICAWGANAQSERVDRVVGMFREAGAKLLCLGTTRRGAPRHPLYVSSSTQLTEWSPDL
;
A
#
# COMPACT_ATOMS: atom_id res chain seq x y z
N MET A 1 0.18 19.32 24.78
CA MET A 1 -0.12 19.38 23.33
C MET A 1 0.07 17.97 22.78
N LEU A 2 -1.00 17.26 22.42
CA LEU A 2 -0.89 15.92 21.83
C LEU A 2 -0.47 16.08 20.37
N CYS A 3 0.81 15.87 20.07
CA CYS A 3 1.34 15.84 18.72
C CYS A 3 1.01 14.48 18.10
N TRP A 4 -0.11 14.41 17.40
CA TRP A 4 -0.50 13.23 16.61
C TRP A 4 0.55 12.98 15.51
N ARG A 5 0.84 11.72 15.20
CA ARG A 5 1.60 11.37 14.00
C ARG A 5 0.80 11.75 12.74
N PRO A 6 1.46 12.07 11.61
CA PRO A 6 0.79 12.29 10.34
C PRO A 6 -0.06 11.09 9.92
N ASP A 7 -0.93 11.29 8.92
CA ASP A 7 -1.75 10.20 8.38
C ASP A 7 -0.84 9.12 7.78
N ALA A 8 -1.22 7.85 7.94
CA ALA A 8 -0.45 6.73 7.43
C ALA A 8 -0.88 6.40 6.01
N LEU A 9 0.07 6.43 5.06
CA LEU A 9 -0.14 6.03 3.68
C LEU A 9 0.12 4.53 3.51
N PHE A 10 -0.92 3.79 3.17
CA PHE A 10 -0.83 2.39 2.74
C PHE A 10 -0.89 2.30 1.22
N VAL A 11 0.01 1.51 0.63
CA VAL A 11 -0.02 1.15 -0.79
C VAL A 11 -0.32 -0.34 -0.91
N MET A 12 -1.44 -0.64 -1.54
CA MET A 12 -2.06 -1.96 -1.62
C MET A 12 -2.08 -2.48 -3.07
N LEU A 13 -2.65 -3.65 -3.32
CA LEU A 13 -2.59 -4.25 -4.65
C LEU A 13 -3.50 -3.52 -5.65
N ASN A 14 -4.81 -3.65 -5.47
CA ASN A 14 -5.83 -3.08 -6.33
C ASN A 14 -7.12 -2.84 -5.51
N PRO A 15 -7.96 -1.87 -5.90
CA PRO A 15 -9.23 -1.63 -5.21
C PRO A 15 -10.19 -2.81 -5.34
N SER A 16 -10.87 -3.19 -4.25
CA SER A 16 -11.74 -4.38 -4.17
C SER A 16 -13.19 -4.12 -4.61
N THR A 17 -13.81 -2.96 -4.32
CA THR A 17 -15.25 -2.68 -4.57
C THR A 17 -15.50 -1.35 -5.26
N ALA A 18 -16.55 -1.22 -6.10
CA ALA A 18 -17.00 0.02 -6.81
C ALA A 18 -17.46 1.15 -5.88
N ASP A 19 -18.01 0.78 -4.73
CA ASP A 19 -18.53 1.74 -3.77
C ASP A 19 -17.52 1.95 -2.64
N ALA A 20 -17.14 3.21 -2.42
CA ALA A 20 -16.20 3.65 -1.39
C ALA A 20 -16.82 3.67 0.03
N ASP A 21 -18.07 3.26 0.18
CA ASP A 21 -18.87 3.44 1.40
C ASP A 21 -18.88 2.23 2.34
N LEU A 22 -18.28 1.11 1.96
CA LEU A 22 -18.10 -0.04 2.85
C LEU A 22 -16.65 -0.14 3.29
N ASP A 23 -16.46 0.06 4.60
CA ASP A 23 -15.24 -0.28 5.34
C ASP A 23 -14.98 -1.78 5.15
N ASP A 24 -14.35 -2.18 4.04
CA ASP A 24 -14.07 -3.57 3.77
C ASP A 24 -13.13 -4.13 4.87
N PRO A 25 -13.04 -5.46 5.05
CA PRO A 25 -12.21 -6.05 6.11
C PRO A 25 -10.77 -5.50 6.16
N THR A 26 -10.25 -5.07 5.02
CA THR A 26 -8.91 -4.53 4.87
C THR A 26 -8.80 -3.11 5.38
N ILE A 27 -9.73 -2.22 5.02
CA ILE A 27 -9.75 -0.84 5.54
C ILE A 27 -9.92 -0.84 7.06
N ARG A 28 -10.81 -1.69 7.60
CA ARG A 28 -10.94 -1.85 9.07
C ARG A 28 -9.64 -2.30 9.72
N ARG A 29 -8.86 -3.16 9.04
CA ARG A 29 -7.56 -3.63 9.51
C ARG A 29 -6.52 -2.51 9.50
N CYS A 30 -6.43 -1.73 8.42
CA CYS A 30 -5.55 -0.57 8.33
C CYS A 30 -5.90 0.50 9.38
N ARG A 31 -7.18 0.79 9.59
CA ARG A 31 -7.65 1.71 10.65
C ARG A 31 -7.21 1.26 12.05
N ARG A 32 -7.21 -0.04 12.32
CA ARG A 32 -6.71 -0.58 13.60
C ARG A 32 -5.22 -0.31 13.78
N PHE A 33 -4.40 -0.51 12.74
CA PHE A 33 -2.98 -0.19 12.78
C PHE A 33 -2.73 1.31 13.01
N VAL A 34 -3.38 2.17 12.21
CA VAL A 34 -3.31 3.63 12.35
C VAL A 34 -3.60 4.10 13.77
N ARG A 35 -4.66 3.56 14.40
CA ARG A 35 -5.00 3.88 15.79
C ARG A 35 -3.93 3.40 16.77
N LEU A 36 -3.39 2.19 16.59
CA LEU A 36 -2.35 1.64 17.46
C LEU A 36 -1.03 2.42 17.35
N TRP A 37 -0.73 3.00 16.20
CA TRP A 37 0.45 3.82 15.98
C TRP A 37 0.25 5.29 16.36
N GLY A 38 -0.96 5.71 16.75
CA GLY A 38 -1.25 7.11 17.11
C GLY A 38 -1.23 8.06 15.92
N CYS A 39 -1.48 7.56 14.70
CA CYS A 39 -1.62 8.35 13.49
C CYS A 39 -2.96 9.08 13.44
N ARG A 40 -2.99 10.28 12.86
CA ARG A 40 -4.20 11.11 12.72
C ARG A 40 -5.25 10.47 11.78
N GLY A 41 -4.81 9.76 10.77
CA GLY A 41 -5.69 9.26 9.71
C GLY A 41 -5.08 8.14 8.89
N LEU A 42 -5.89 7.62 7.96
CA LEU A 42 -5.54 6.57 7.02
C LEU A 42 -5.68 7.10 5.60
N VAL A 43 -4.66 6.89 4.79
CA VAL A 43 -4.68 7.11 3.34
C VAL A 43 -4.36 5.78 2.66
N VAL A 44 -5.13 5.42 1.64
CA VAL A 44 -4.94 4.17 0.88
C VAL A 44 -4.81 4.49 -0.60
N ALA A 45 -3.73 4.00 -1.20
CA ALA A 45 -3.52 3.95 -2.63
C ALA A 45 -3.25 2.49 -3.06
N ASN A 46 -3.20 2.23 -4.36
CA ASN A 46 -3.02 0.89 -4.90
C ASN A 46 -1.99 0.90 -6.03
N LEU A 47 -1.25 -0.21 -6.19
CA LEU A 47 -0.31 -0.41 -7.30
C LEU A 47 -1.03 -0.37 -8.66
N TYR A 48 -2.27 -0.84 -8.71
CA TYR A 48 -3.08 -0.91 -9.92
C TYR A 48 -4.40 -0.14 -9.72
N ALA A 49 -4.89 0.50 -10.78
CA ALA A 49 -6.15 1.23 -10.75
C ALA A 49 -7.36 0.36 -11.08
N LEU A 50 -7.15 -0.80 -11.74
CA LEU A 50 -8.24 -1.72 -12.03
C LEU A 50 -8.93 -2.15 -10.74
N ARG A 51 -10.20 -1.83 -10.66
CA ARG A 51 -11.05 -2.18 -9.55
C ARG A 51 -11.64 -3.57 -9.75
N SER A 52 -11.34 -4.50 -8.86
CA SER A 52 -11.79 -5.89 -8.91
C SER A 52 -11.62 -6.58 -7.55
N THR A 53 -12.62 -7.36 -7.13
CA THR A 53 -12.49 -8.28 -5.98
C THR A 53 -11.60 -9.49 -6.29
N ASP A 54 -11.41 -9.81 -7.58
CA ASP A 54 -10.53 -10.87 -8.06
C ASP A 54 -9.23 -10.26 -8.64
N PRO A 55 -8.09 -10.39 -7.95
CA PRO A 55 -6.79 -9.94 -8.46
C PRO A 55 -6.38 -10.56 -9.78
N ALA A 56 -6.90 -11.75 -10.15
CA ALA A 56 -6.58 -12.38 -11.42
C ALA A 56 -7.10 -11.58 -12.62
N MET A 57 -8.05 -10.66 -12.41
CA MET A 57 -8.53 -9.74 -13.45
C MET A 57 -7.48 -8.72 -13.88
N LEU A 58 -6.49 -8.41 -13.04
CA LEU A 58 -5.38 -7.51 -13.40
C LEU A 58 -4.62 -8.00 -14.63
N TRP A 59 -4.59 -9.31 -14.86
CA TRP A 59 -3.83 -9.94 -15.94
C TRP A 59 -4.68 -10.19 -17.19
N LYS A 60 -5.95 -9.77 -17.17
CA LYS A 60 -6.90 -9.95 -18.27
C LYS A 60 -7.27 -8.64 -18.96
N VAL A 61 -6.63 -7.54 -18.59
CA VAL A 61 -6.84 -6.21 -19.16
C VAL A 61 -5.50 -5.68 -19.67
N ASP A 62 -5.55 -4.85 -20.71
CA ASP A 62 -4.34 -4.34 -21.35
C ASP A 62 -3.58 -3.34 -20.47
N ASP A 63 -4.31 -2.48 -19.75
CA ASP A 63 -3.74 -1.50 -18.83
C ASP A 63 -4.44 -1.56 -17.45
N PRO A 64 -3.95 -2.42 -16.53
CA PRO A 64 -4.47 -2.46 -15.16
C PRO A 64 -3.98 -1.31 -14.29
N VAL A 65 -2.94 -0.57 -14.73
CA VAL A 65 -2.30 0.50 -13.95
C VAL A 65 -3.11 1.78 -14.06
N GLY A 66 -3.54 2.13 -15.27
CA GLY A 66 -4.27 3.36 -15.57
C GLY A 66 -3.34 4.58 -15.72
N PRO A 67 -3.81 5.64 -16.41
CA PRO A 67 -2.95 6.71 -16.92
C PRO A 67 -2.30 7.57 -15.83
N ASP A 68 -3.02 7.86 -14.74
CA ASP A 68 -2.57 8.82 -13.72
C ASP A 68 -1.94 8.17 -12.49
N ASN A 69 -1.98 6.83 -12.39
CA ASN A 69 -1.67 6.09 -11.16
C ASN A 69 -0.25 6.39 -10.66
N ASP A 70 0.73 6.38 -11.56
CA ASP A 70 2.13 6.65 -11.22
C ASP A 70 2.35 8.07 -10.69
N SER A 71 1.74 9.06 -11.35
CA SER A 71 1.84 10.45 -10.91
C SER A 71 1.25 10.65 -9.51
N ILE A 72 0.12 9.99 -9.23
CA ILE A 72 -0.55 10.03 -7.93
C ILE A 72 0.33 9.34 -6.87
N LEU A 73 0.83 8.15 -7.16
CA LEU A 73 1.70 7.40 -6.24
C LEU A 73 2.98 8.19 -5.90
N PHE A 74 3.63 8.81 -6.89
CA PHE A 74 4.81 9.65 -6.67
C PHE A 74 4.50 10.84 -5.76
N ASN A 75 3.41 11.58 -6.05
CA ASN A 75 3.02 12.74 -5.25
C ASN A 75 2.64 12.37 -3.81
N LEU A 76 1.93 11.25 -3.62
CA LEU A 76 1.62 10.73 -2.29
C LEU A 76 2.90 10.35 -1.54
N ALA A 77 3.80 9.59 -2.16
CA ALA A 77 5.06 9.22 -1.52
C ALA A 77 5.88 10.44 -1.09
N ARG A 78 5.99 11.44 -1.96
CA ARG A 78 6.67 12.71 -1.67
C ARG A 78 5.99 13.49 -0.54
N GLN A 79 4.66 13.50 -0.49
CA GLN A 79 3.89 14.23 0.50
C GLN A 79 4.00 13.60 1.90
N TYR A 80 3.89 12.27 1.98
CA TYR A 80 3.81 11.56 3.27
C TYR A 80 5.18 11.16 3.82
N GLY A 81 6.20 10.99 2.98
CA GLY A 81 7.57 10.65 3.38
C GLY A 81 7.75 9.24 3.93
N GLU A 82 6.70 8.57 4.40
CA GLU A 82 6.66 7.16 4.76
C GLU A 82 5.56 6.45 3.96
N VAL A 83 5.89 5.30 3.35
CA VAL A 83 4.96 4.47 2.59
C VAL A 83 4.91 3.07 3.21
N ILE A 84 3.73 2.66 3.65
CA ILE A 84 3.49 1.32 4.15
C ILE A 84 3.08 0.43 2.98
N CYS A 85 4.04 -0.35 2.50
CA CYS A 85 3.88 -1.31 1.42
C CYS A 85 3.10 -2.53 1.94
N ALA A 86 2.01 -2.89 1.25
CA ALA A 86 1.02 -3.84 1.76
C ALA A 86 0.27 -4.62 0.64
N TRP A 87 0.86 -4.74 -0.55
CA TRP A 87 0.21 -5.33 -1.74
C TRP A 87 0.24 -6.86 -1.84
N GLY A 88 0.90 -7.57 -0.93
CA GLY A 88 0.95 -9.04 -0.97
C GLY A 88 1.79 -9.57 -2.14
N ALA A 89 1.59 -10.84 -2.46
CA ALA A 89 2.47 -11.59 -3.39
C ALA A 89 2.00 -11.59 -4.86
N ASN A 90 0.91 -10.89 -5.18
CA ASN A 90 0.31 -10.95 -6.52
C ASN A 90 0.81 -9.85 -7.46
N ALA A 91 1.56 -8.86 -6.98
CA ALA A 91 2.09 -7.82 -7.87
C ALA A 91 3.16 -8.39 -8.83
N GLN A 92 3.17 -7.91 -10.08
CA GLN A 92 4.24 -8.22 -11.03
C GLN A 92 5.55 -7.54 -10.59
N SER A 93 6.68 -8.21 -10.81
CA SER A 93 8.02 -7.70 -10.46
C SER A 93 8.29 -6.34 -11.08
N GLU A 94 8.00 -6.18 -12.37
CA GLU A 94 8.24 -4.94 -13.12
C GLU A 94 7.43 -3.77 -12.55
N ARG A 95 6.21 -4.06 -12.05
CA ARG A 95 5.39 -3.06 -11.37
C ARG A 95 5.99 -2.67 -10.03
N VAL A 96 6.45 -3.64 -9.26
CA VAL A 96 7.09 -3.40 -7.96
C VAL A 96 8.35 -2.56 -8.15
N ASP A 97 9.23 -2.92 -9.08
CA ASP A 97 10.48 -2.22 -9.35
C ASP A 97 10.24 -0.76 -9.72
N ARG A 98 9.30 -0.54 -10.64
CA ARG A 98 8.91 0.81 -11.08
C ARG A 98 8.39 1.66 -9.92
N VAL A 99 7.46 1.13 -9.12
CA VAL A 99 6.85 1.86 -8.00
C VAL A 99 7.86 2.13 -6.87
N VAL A 100 8.70 1.13 -6.55
CA VAL A 100 9.76 1.30 -5.55
C VAL A 100 10.78 2.34 -6.01
N GLY A 101 11.16 2.34 -7.29
CA GLY A 101 12.00 3.37 -7.90
C GLY A 101 11.41 4.76 -7.71
N MET A 102 10.13 4.95 -8.09
CA MET A 102 9.42 6.22 -7.91
C MET A 102 9.35 6.66 -6.44
N PHE A 103 9.10 5.74 -5.50
CA PHE A 103 9.05 6.09 -4.08
C PHE A 103 10.41 6.49 -3.52
N ARG A 104 11.49 5.82 -3.95
CA ARG A 104 12.86 6.19 -3.57
C ARG A 104 13.23 7.55 -4.15
N GLU A 105 12.89 7.81 -5.41
CA GLU A 105 13.09 9.11 -6.06
C GLU A 105 12.31 10.23 -5.35
N ALA A 106 11.09 9.93 -4.88
CA ALA A 106 10.27 10.84 -4.08
C ALA A 106 10.82 11.08 -2.66
N GLY A 107 11.89 10.37 -2.26
CA GLY A 107 12.51 10.49 -0.93
C GLY A 107 11.75 9.76 0.18
N ALA A 108 10.85 8.83 -0.17
CA ALA A 108 10.01 8.15 0.81
C ALA A 108 10.73 6.95 1.45
N LYS A 109 10.55 6.80 2.77
CA LYS A 109 10.93 5.60 3.51
C LYS A 109 9.89 4.50 3.27
N LEU A 110 10.35 3.33 2.86
CA LEU A 110 9.50 2.17 2.64
C LEU A 110 9.41 1.31 3.90
N LEU A 111 8.19 1.10 4.37
CA LEU A 111 7.86 0.30 5.55
C LEU A 111 6.94 -0.85 5.15
N CYS A 112 6.89 -1.92 5.93
CA CYS A 112 5.91 -2.99 5.74
C CYS A 112 5.51 -3.65 7.07
N LEU A 113 4.48 -4.51 7.03
CA LEU A 113 4.02 -5.34 8.15
C LEU A 113 4.72 -6.71 8.18
N GLY A 114 5.95 -6.77 7.68
CA GLY A 114 6.70 -7.98 7.40
C GLY A 114 6.49 -8.51 5.97
N THR A 115 7.25 -9.54 5.63
CA THR A 115 7.34 -10.07 4.26
C THR A 115 6.83 -11.51 4.15
N THR A 116 6.41 -11.87 2.94
CA THR A 116 6.16 -13.27 2.56
C THR A 116 7.49 -14.02 2.42
N ARG A 117 7.44 -15.35 2.22
CA ARG A 117 8.64 -16.16 1.97
C ARG A 117 9.47 -15.68 0.78
N ARG A 118 8.83 -15.03 -0.21
CA ARG A 118 9.48 -14.47 -1.40
C ARG A 118 9.78 -12.97 -1.28
N GLY A 119 9.79 -12.41 -0.07
CA GLY A 119 10.17 -11.01 0.16
C GLY A 119 9.08 -9.96 -0.10
N ALA A 120 7.96 -10.31 -0.74
CA ALA A 120 6.86 -9.36 -0.98
C ALA A 120 6.22 -8.88 0.34
N PRO A 121 5.80 -7.60 0.45
CA PRO A 121 5.22 -7.06 1.67
C PRO A 121 3.85 -7.68 1.96
N ARG A 122 3.59 -8.08 3.20
CA ARG A 122 2.35 -8.77 3.56
C ARG A 122 1.13 -7.87 3.48
N HIS A 123 0.03 -8.44 3.00
CA HIS A 123 -1.27 -7.80 3.03
C HIS A 123 -1.78 -7.68 4.49
N PRO A 124 -2.44 -6.57 4.89
CA PRO A 124 -2.78 -6.30 6.29
C PRO A 124 -3.72 -7.35 6.92
N LEU A 125 -4.56 -8.00 6.11
CA LEU A 125 -5.48 -9.04 6.58
C LEU A 125 -4.78 -10.24 7.23
N TYR A 126 -3.55 -10.54 6.83
CA TYR A 126 -2.87 -11.79 7.20
C TYR A 126 -1.75 -11.59 8.22
N VAL A 127 -1.71 -10.44 8.92
CA VAL A 127 -0.72 -10.14 9.95
C VAL A 127 -1.40 -9.77 11.26
N SER A 128 -0.74 -10.00 12.39
CA SER A 128 -1.28 -9.66 13.72
C SER A 128 -1.49 -8.15 13.85
N SER A 129 -2.49 -7.73 14.64
CA SER A 129 -2.68 -6.31 14.91
C SER A 129 -1.56 -5.71 15.77
N SER A 130 -0.80 -6.54 16.49
CA SER A 130 0.36 -6.11 17.27
C SER A 130 1.64 -5.98 16.44
N THR A 131 1.59 -6.30 15.13
CA THR A 131 2.74 -6.20 14.24
C THR A 131 3.23 -4.75 14.17
N GLN A 132 4.52 -4.57 14.43
CA GLN A 132 5.21 -3.29 14.26
C GLN A 132 5.67 -3.14 12.81
N LEU A 133 5.80 -1.88 12.36
CA LEU A 133 6.38 -1.57 11.06
C LEU A 133 7.88 -1.87 11.07
N THR A 134 8.34 -2.51 10.00
CA THR A 134 9.76 -2.68 9.72
C THR A 134 10.10 -1.99 8.42
N GLU A 135 11.32 -1.46 8.33
CA GLU A 135 11.84 -0.96 7.06
C GLU A 135 11.86 -2.09 6.03
N TRP A 136 11.41 -1.78 4.82
CA TRP A 136 11.32 -2.72 3.72
C TRP A 136 12.23 -2.28 2.60
N SER A 137 13.26 -3.07 2.34
CA SER A 137 14.09 -2.93 1.15
C SER A 137 13.93 -4.20 0.33
N PRO A 138 13.19 -4.18 -0.79
CA PRO A 138 13.28 -5.27 -1.74
C PRO A 138 14.71 -5.31 -2.30
N ASP A 139 15.23 -6.52 -2.45
CA ASP A 139 16.40 -6.79 -3.27
C ASP A 139 15.99 -6.48 -4.72
N LEU A 140 16.35 -5.29 -5.20
CA LEU A 140 16.18 -4.88 -6.61
C LEU A 140 17.46 -5.18 -7.38
#